data_AF-A0A6P3X8Q0-F1
#
_entry.id   AF-A0A6P3X8Q0-F1
#
_cell.length_a   1.000
_cell.length_b   1.000
_cell.length_c   1.000
_cell.angle_alpha   90.00
_cell.angle_beta   90.00
_cell.angle_gamma   90.00
#
_symmetry.space_group_name_H-M   'P 1'
#
loop_
_entity.id
_entity.type
_entity.pdbx_description
1 polymer ?
#
loop_
_entity_poly.entity_id
_entity_poly.type
_entity_poly.pdbx_seq_one_letter_code
_entity_poly.pdbx_strand_id
1 'polypeptide(L)'
;MWPTCMKRHSTMLGLAVLMTAYLWSAETLTISALLLIFLAGITYWYRREELNAQRLIVITGCDSGLGYSLALHCQTFGATVMAGVLNPDGQAAKNLTESKVIVHRLDITDEESIRRFGQHVEILCNEKNHDLYALINNAGVMIFGEFHWQTEHQVKYQVAVNLVGTMRITQALMSVILSNKSRIIIISSHCAEEFLPGLSVYGATKAALRAWSISLRVELAKYGVKVISFIPGNFTGESNIMARQRQYFSEMQQSMKPESMVFYNDYFSRYVEYYSSVARQDDLKRVTNSSIYEIFDKALLNVNPSAVYKFGIILVFCIAVSLQDTPFALCSDGPPPKLLRVEGCDKLPCKLVRGTDLIAEWDFNARNDVEKLKTRVMVTLAGITTEYPYPEPDACKSLSKGECPLEKDEEVTYNLNMHISEFYPPVKLNVEFALLDEETEEVQVCFKLDGKVTDK
;
A
#
# COMPACT_ATOMS: atom_id res chain seq x y z
N MET A 1 56.45 -61.97 14.61
CA MET A 1 55.02 -62.39 14.57
C MET A 1 54.27 -61.63 15.65
N TRP A 2 53.20 -60.93 15.25
CA TRP A 2 52.20 -60.17 16.01
C TRP A 2 51.64 -60.84 17.29
N PRO A 3 50.77 -60.20 18.12
CA PRO A 3 50.46 -58.76 18.32
C PRO A 3 50.23 -58.34 19.80
N THR A 4 50.38 -57.06 20.14
CA THR A 4 49.71 -56.44 21.32
C THR A 4 49.49 -54.94 21.09
N CYS A 5 48.63 -54.54 20.14
CA CYS A 5 48.23 -53.12 20.03
C CYS A 5 46.88 -52.87 19.34
N MET A 6 45.85 -53.72 19.53
CA MET A 6 44.57 -53.55 18.82
C MET A 6 43.29 -53.78 19.62
N LYS A 7 43.33 -53.73 20.96
CA LYS A 7 42.11 -53.91 21.78
C LYS A 7 41.55 -52.66 22.46
N ARG A 8 42.17 -51.47 22.32
CA ARG A 8 41.71 -50.24 23.01
C ARG A 8 41.05 -49.18 22.11
N HIS A 9 41.09 -49.31 20.78
CA HIS A 9 40.49 -48.32 19.86
C HIS A 9 39.07 -48.66 19.37
N SER A 10 38.62 -49.92 19.48
CA SER A 10 37.30 -50.33 18.95
C SER A 10 36.12 -49.83 19.79
N THR A 11 36.28 -49.68 21.11
CA THR A 11 35.22 -49.16 21.99
C THR A 11 35.05 -47.64 21.91
N MET A 12 36.14 -46.88 21.69
CA MET A 12 36.06 -45.43 21.47
C MET A 12 35.46 -45.08 20.11
N LEU A 13 35.75 -45.85 19.06
CA LEU A 13 35.12 -45.64 17.75
C LEU A 13 33.61 -45.92 17.79
N GLY A 14 33.18 -46.97 18.50
CA GLY A 14 31.76 -47.30 18.67
C GLY A 14 30.98 -46.24 19.46
N LEU A 15 31.58 -45.69 20.52
CA LEU A 15 30.99 -44.58 21.28
C LEU A 15 30.95 -43.27 20.48
N ALA A 16 31.98 -42.99 19.67
CA ALA A 16 32.00 -41.82 18.78
C ALA A 16 30.94 -41.89 17.69
N VAL A 17 30.72 -43.06 17.07
CA VAL A 17 29.68 -43.27 16.04
C VAL A 17 28.27 -43.20 16.64
N LEU A 18 28.08 -43.74 17.85
CA LEU A 18 26.80 -43.60 18.57
C LEU A 18 26.56 -42.16 19.02
N MET A 19 27.59 -41.44 19.47
CA MET A 19 27.49 -40.02 19.79
C MET A 19 27.19 -39.17 18.56
N THR A 20 27.86 -39.40 17.42
CA THR A 20 27.58 -38.63 16.19
C THR A 20 26.20 -38.95 15.63
N ALA A 21 25.76 -40.21 15.66
CA ALA A 21 24.39 -40.58 15.30
C ALA A 21 23.35 -39.97 16.26
N TYR A 22 23.65 -39.95 17.56
CA TYR A 22 22.78 -39.35 18.58
C TYR A 22 22.73 -37.82 18.47
N LEU A 23 23.87 -37.17 18.20
CA LEU A 23 23.97 -35.73 17.94
C LEU A 23 23.22 -35.36 16.65
N TRP A 24 23.35 -36.14 15.58
CA TRP A 24 22.61 -35.93 14.32
C TRP A 24 21.09 -36.16 14.50
N SER A 25 20.70 -37.15 15.31
CA SER A 25 19.28 -37.37 15.67
C SER A 25 18.72 -36.28 16.58
N ALA A 26 19.55 -35.70 17.46
CA ALA A 26 19.16 -34.63 18.35
C ALA A 26 18.99 -33.31 17.57
N GLU A 27 19.93 -32.99 16.67
CA GLU A 27 19.84 -31.83 15.78
C GLU A 27 18.60 -31.91 14.89
N THR A 28 18.33 -33.06 14.27
CA THR A 28 17.11 -33.25 13.46
C THR A 28 15.83 -33.16 14.28
N LEU A 29 15.80 -33.65 15.53
CA LEU A 29 14.65 -33.48 16.44
C LEU A 29 14.43 -32.00 16.79
N THR A 30 15.50 -31.26 17.08
CA THR A 30 15.41 -29.83 17.42
C THR A 30 14.95 -28.99 16.24
N ILE A 31 15.46 -29.22 15.03
CA ILE A 31 15.02 -28.54 13.81
C ILE A 31 13.55 -28.85 13.52
N SER A 32 13.14 -30.12 13.67
CA SER A 32 11.75 -30.53 13.47
C SER A 32 10.80 -29.87 14.49
N ALA A 33 11.22 -29.80 15.76
CA ALA A 33 10.45 -29.13 16.81
C ALA A 33 10.34 -27.62 16.56
N LEU A 34 11.43 -26.97 16.14
CA LEU A 34 11.43 -25.54 15.77
C LEU A 34 10.54 -25.27 14.55
N LEU A 35 10.56 -26.14 13.54
CA LEU A 35 9.68 -26.04 12.38
C LEU A 35 8.21 -26.22 12.78
N LEU A 36 7.90 -27.16 13.66
CA LEU A 36 6.54 -27.34 14.17
C LEU A 36 6.07 -26.14 15.00
N ILE A 37 6.94 -25.56 15.82
CA ILE A 37 6.64 -24.32 16.57
C ILE A 37 6.42 -23.16 15.59
N PHE A 38 7.24 -23.06 14.55
CA PHE A 38 7.10 -22.04 13.51
C PHE A 38 5.78 -22.18 12.73
N LEU A 39 5.45 -23.39 12.28
CA LEU A 39 4.18 -23.69 11.60
C LEU A 39 2.97 -23.49 12.52
N ALA A 40 3.07 -23.84 13.81
CA ALA A 40 2.06 -23.54 14.82
C ALA A 40 1.90 -22.03 15.02
N GLY A 41 3.01 -21.28 15.02
CA GLY A 41 3.01 -19.82 15.06
C GLY A 41 2.33 -19.20 13.85
N ILE A 42 2.64 -19.67 12.64
CA ILE A 42 2.01 -19.24 11.39
C ILE A 42 0.51 -19.52 11.42
N THR A 43 0.11 -20.76 11.73
CA THR A 43 -1.32 -21.14 11.77
C THR A 43 -2.09 -20.36 12.82
N TYR A 44 -1.48 -20.08 13.98
CA TYR A 44 -2.05 -19.21 15.00
C TYR A 44 -2.19 -17.77 14.52
N TRP A 45 -1.19 -17.23 13.83
CA TRP A 45 -1.19 -15.86 13.33
C TRP A 45 -2.22 -15.64 12.22
N TYR A 46 -2.36 -16.61 11.32
CA TYR A 46 -3.33 -16.61 10.23
C TYR A 46 -4.69 -17.21 10.60
N ARG A 47 -4.93 -17.49 11.89
CA ARG A 47 -6.22 -17.99 12.36
C ARG A 47 -7.31 -16.97 12.06
N ARG A 48 -8.38 -17.43 11.42
CA ARG A 48 -9.59 -16.66 11.17
C ARG A 48 -10.68 -17.03 12.17
N GLU A 49 -11.51 -16.05 12.46
CA GLU A 49 -12.71 -16.23 13.25
C GLU A 49 -13.90 -16.53 12.35
N GLU A 50 -14.73 -17.49 12.77
CA GLU A 50 -16.00 -17.77 12.11
C GLU A 50 -17.09 -16.91 12.75
N LEU A 51 -17.84 -16.19 11.92
CA LEU A 51 -18.91 -15.34 12.40
C LEU A 51 -20.22 -16.12 12.49
N ASN A 52 -21.12 -15.61 13.32
CA ASN A 52 -22.47 -16.13 13.48
C ASN A 52 -23.42 -14.96 13.72
N ALA A 53 -24.73 -15.25 13.83
CA ALA A 53 -25.76 -14.22 13.93
C ALA A 53 -25.62 -13.29 15.14
N GLN A 54 -24.93 -13.70 16.21
CA GLN A 54 -24.69 -12.86 17.39
C GLN A 54 -23.63 -11.78 17.12
N ARG A 55 -22.72 -11.98 16.17
CA ARG A 55 -21.72 -10.98 15.79
C ARG A 55 -22.38 -9.86 14.99
N LEU A 56 -22.35 -8.64 15.52
CA LEU A 56 -22.87 -7.44 14.88
C LEU A 56 -21.76 -6.67 14.15
N ILE A 57 -21.95 -6.39 12.87
CA ILE A 57 -21.06 -5.54 12.07
C ILE A 57 -21.82 -4.26 11.71
N VAL A 58 -21.25 -3.11 12.09
CA VAL A 58 -21.81 -1.79 11.80
C VAL A 58 -21.00 -1.13 10.69
N ILE A 59 -21.65 -0.65 9.64
CA ILE A 59 -20.98 -0.03 8.48
C ILE A 59 -21.59 1.34 8.21
N THR A 60 -20.76 2.37 8.00
CA THR A 60 -21.22 3.72 7.65
C THR A 60 -21.13 3.98 6.15
N GLY A 61 -22.03 4.78 5.57
CA GLY A 61 -21.96 5.19 4.16
C GLY A 61 -22.30 4.08 3.17
N CYS A 62 -23.43 3.40 3.36
CA CYS A 62 -23.84 2.24 2.57
C CYS A 62 -24.77 2.57 1.39
N ASP A 63 -24.90 3.83 1.00
CA ASP A 63 -25.78 4.25 -0.11
C ASP A 63 -25.27 3.81 -1.49
N SER A 64 -23.99 3.42 -1.62
CA SER A 64 -23.39 2.92 -2.87
C SER A 64 -21.99 2.31 -2.64
N GLY A 65 -21.37 1.81 -3.71
CA GLY A 65 -19.93 1.53 -3.77
C GLY A 65 -19.46 0.52 -2.72
N LEU A 66 -18.33 0.84 -2.08
CA LEU A 66 -17.68 -0.07 -1.14
C LEU A 66 -18.55 -0.35 0.09
N GLY A 67 -19.15 0.64 0.73
CA GLY A 67 -20.00 0.43 1.92
C GLY A 67 -21.19 -0.49 1.65
N TYR A 68 -21.92 -0.24 0.56
CA TYR A 68 -23.01 -1.11 0.10
C TYR A 68 -22.53 -2.55 -0.16
N SER A 69 -21.40 -2.66 -0.86
CA SER A 69 -20.80 -3.94 -1.24
C SER A 69 -20.33 -4.74 -0.02
N LEU A 70 -19.68 -4.07 0.94
CA LEU A 70 -19.21 -4.67 2.18
C LEU A 70 -20.39 -5.09 3.08
N ALA A 71 -21.48 -4.34 3.10
CA ALA A 71 -22.67 -4.72 3.88
C ALA A 71 -23.28 -6.03 3.38
N LEU A 72 -23.44 -6.17 2.06
CA LEU A 72 -23.90 -7.42 1.45
C LEU A 72 -22.89 -8.56 1.64
N HIS A 73 -21.60 -8.28 1.50
CA HIS A 73 -20.54 -9.27 1.68
C HIS A 73 -20.47 -9.79 3.11
N CYS A 74 -20.52 -8.90 4.11
CA CYS A 74 -20.48 -9.26 5.53
C CYS A 74 -21.67 -10.14 5.93
N GLN A 75 -22.83 -9.95 5.29
CA GLN A 75 -24.02 -10.77 5.53
C GLN A 75 -23.79 -12.24 5.16
N THR A 76 -22.93 -12.52 4.17
CA THR A 76 -22.62 -13.89 3.73
C THR A 76 -21.87 -14.71 4.78
N PHE A 77 -21.25 -14.05 5.77
CA PHE A 77 -20.61 -14.72 6.91
C PHE A 77 -21.59 -15.13 8.01
N GLY A 78 -22.89 -14.92 7.81
CA GLY A 78 -23.92 -15.21 8.83
C GLY A 78 -23.95 -14.22 9.99
N ALA A 79 -23.16 -13.14 9.92
CA ALA A 79 -23.19 -12.05 10.89
C ALA A 79 -24.46 -11.19 10.74
N THR A 80 -24.88 -10.56 11.83
CA THR A 80 -25.88 -9.49 11.75
C THR A 80 -25.19 -8.22 11.28
N VAL A 81 -25.71 -7.60 10.22
CA VAL A 81 -25.14 -6.38 9.64
C VAL A 81 -26.10 -5.22 9.83
N MET A 82 -25.59 -4.10 10.34
CA MET A 82 -26.29 -2.82 10.41
C MET A 82 -25.61 -1.80 9.49
N ALA A 83 -26.35 -1.28 8.53
CA ALA A 83 -25.88 -0.33 7.53
C ALA A 83 -26.43 1.07 7.81
N GLY A 84 -25.53 2.03 7.99
CA GLY A 84 -25.81 3.45 8.03
C GLY A 84 -25.88 4.04 6.63
N VAL A 85 -27.03 4.60 6.27
CA VAL A 85 -27.29 5.23 4.96
C VAL A 85 -27.76 6.67 5.13
N LEU A 86 -27.45 7.55 4.18
CA LEU A 86 -28.01 8.91 4.14
C LEU A 86 -29.48 8.88 3.70
N ASN A 87 -29.82 8.02 2.73
CA ASN A 87 -31.17 7.90 2.19
C ASN A 87 -31.78 6.51 2.49
N PRO A 88 -32.59 6.37 3.58
CA PRO A 88 -33.20 5.09 3.95
C PRO A 88 -34.26 4.60 2.96
N ASP A 89 -34.78 5.48 2.10
CA ASP A 89 -35.77 5.11 1.07
C ASP A 89 -35.12 4.85 -0.30
N GLY A 90 -33.80 5.00 -0.40
CA GLY A 90 -33.03 4.80 -1.62
C GLY A 90 -32.95 3.33 -2.06
N GLN A 91 -32.59 3.11 -3.33
CA GLN A 91 -32.48 1.75 -3.88
C GLN A 91 -31.50 0.87 -3.10
N ALA A 92 -30.38 1.43 -2.64
CA ALA A 92 -29.40 0.68 -1.83
C ALA A 92 -29.98 0.20 -0.51
N ALA A 93 -30.71 1.07 0.20
CA ALA A 93 -31.39 0.73 1.45
C ALA A 93 -32.43 -0.39 1.26
N LYS A 94 -33.21 -0.34 0.18
CA LYS A 94 -34.17 -1.40 -0.17
C LYS A 94 -33.48 -2.74 -0.41
N ASN A 95 -32.46 -2.77 -1.27
CA ASN A 95 -31.69 -3.98 -1.58
C ASN A 95 -31.01 -4.59 -0.34
N LEU A 96 -30.46 -3.73 0.54
CA LEU A 96 -29.86 -4.15 1.81
C LEU A 96 -30.90 -4.78 2.72
N THR A 97 -32.08 -4.16 2.84
CA THR A 97 -33.19 -4.69 3.65
C THR A 97 -33.68 -6.04 3.14
N GLU A 98 -33.85 -6.20 1.82
CA GLU A 98 -34.19 -7.48 1.18
C GLU A 98 -33.13 -8.57 1.45
N SER A 99 -31.87 -8.16 1.59
CA SER A 99 -30.75 -9.04 1.96
C SER A 99 -30.63 -9.29 3.47
N LYS A 100 -31.62 -8.87 4.27
CA LYS A 100 -31.67 -8.99 5.74
C LYS A 100 -30.61 -8.15 6.47
N VAL A 101 -30.08 -7.12 5.84
CA VAL A 101 -29.25 -6.10 6.50
C VAL A 101 -30.18 -5.11 7.21
N ILE A 102 -29.87 -4.79 8.46
CA ILE A 102 -30.59 -3.77 9.23
C ILE A 102 -30.18 -2.40 8.72
N VAL A 103 -31.11 -1.64 8.14
CA VAL A 103 -30.81 -0.32 7.60
C VAL A 103 -31.29 0.77 8.54
N HIS A 104 -30.42 1.72 8.85
CA HIS A 104 -30.76 2.92 9.61
C HIS A 104 -30.18 4.17 8.97
N ARG A 105 -30.92 5.28 9.09
CA ARG A 105 -30.42 6.59 8.66
C ARG A 105 -29.22 7.00 9.51
N LEU A 106 -28.14 7.41 8.85
CA LEU A 106 -26.94 7.94 9.48
C LEU A 106 -26.33 9.05 8.62
N ASP A 107 -26.48 10.28 9.07
CA ASP A 107 -25.65 11.40 8.64
C ASP A 107 -24.56 11.63 9.69
N ILE A 108 -23.31 11.31 9.35
CA ILE A 108 -22.19 11.45 10.27
C ILE A 108 -21.77 12.91 10.52
N THR A 109 -22.37 13.87 9.83
CA THR A 109 -22.17 15.31 10.09
C THR A 109 -23.18 15.87 11.08
N ASP A 110 -24.31 15.17 11.30
CA ASP A 110 -25.40 15.54 12.21
C ASP A 110 -25.29 14.78 13.54
N GLU A 111 -25.11 15.54 14.63
CA GLU A 111 -24.94 14.99 15.98
C GLU A 111 -26.16 14.18 16.44
N GLU A 112 -27.35 14.64 16.12
CA GLU A 112 -28.58 13.98 16.52
C GLU A 112 -28.82 12.70 15.71
N SER A 113 -28.45 12.68 14.42
CA SER A 113 -28.43 11.45 13.63
C SER A 113 -27.45 10.43 14.19
N ILE A 114 -26.24 10.84 14.61
CA ILE A 114 -25.26 9.96 15.25
C ILE A 114 -25.81 9.41 16.56
N ARG A 115 -26.38 10.27 17.41
CA ARG A 115 -26.95 9.87 18.70
C ARG A 115 -28.03 8.80 18.52
N ARG A 116 -28.99 9.02 17.62
CA ARG A 116 -30.06 8.05 17.32
C ARG A 116 -29.49 6.76 16.77
N PHE A 117 -28.54 6.82 15.84
CA PHE A 117 -27.92 5.62 15.29
C PHE A 117 -27.19 4.81 16.37
N GLY A 118 -26.45 5.48 17.25
CA GLY A 118 -25.77 4.86 18.39
C GLY A 118 -26.74 4.15 19.34
N GLN A 119 -27.88 4.76 19.65
CA GLN A 119 -28.92 4.13 20.46
C GLN A 119 -29.45 2.83 19.84
N HIS A 120 -29.60 2.77 18.51
CA HIS A 120 -30.01 1.53 17.85
C HIS A 120 -28.93 0.44 17.95
N VAL A 121 -27.65 0.80 17.84
CA VAL A 121 -26.55 -0.14 18.07
C VAL A 121 -26.57 -0.67 19.51
N GLU A 122 -26.75 0.22 20.50
CA GLU A 122 -26.85 -0.14 21.92
C GLU A 122 -28.04 -1.08 22.18
N ILE A 123 -29.21 -0.82 21.57
CA ILE A 123 -30.38 -1.70 21.67
C ILE A 123 -30.08 -3.09 21.11
N LEU A 124 -29.43 -3.18 19.94
CA LEU A 124 -29.04 -4.47 19.37
C LEU A 124 -28.09 -5.24 20.30
N CYS A 125 -27.14 -4.54 20.92
CA CYS A 125 -26.20 -5.18 21.84
C CYS A 125 -26.83 -5.61 23.16
N ASN A 126 -27.62 -4.73 23.79
CA ASN A 126 -28.15 -4.95 25.14
C ASN A 126 -29.42 -5.82 25.14
N GLU A 127 -30.35 -5.57 24.23
CA GLU A 127 -31.68 -6.23 24.25
C GLU A 127 -31.72 -7.49 23.39
N LYS A 128 -30.99 -7.49 22.27
CA LYS A 128 -30.94 -8.63 21.34
C LYS A 128 -29.69 -9.50 21.51
N ASN A 129 -28.86 -9.19 22.52
CA ASN A 129 -27.68 -9.97 22.91
C ASN A 129 -26.71 -10.20 21.74
N HIS A 130 -26.48 -9.14 20.94
CA HIS A 130 -25.44 -9.14 19.92
C HIS A 130 -24.13 -8.57 20.46
N ASP A 131 -23.02 -9.15 20.06
CA ASP A 131 -21.70 -8.60 20.34
C ASP A 131 -21.30 -7.67 19.19
N LEU A 132 -21.01 -6.40 19.48
CA LEU A 132 -20.43 -5.52 18.46
C LEU A 132 -19.07 -6.07 18.06
N TYR A 133 -19.00 -6.63 16.87
CA TYR A 133 -17.81 -7.28 16.35
C TYR A 133 -16.88 -6.28 15.69
N ALA A 134 -17.43 -5.48 14.77
CA ALA A 134 -16.67 -4.50 14.00
C ALA A 134 -17.48 -3.23 13.73
N LEU A 135 -16.82 -2.08 13.86
CA LEU A 135 -17.24 -0.81 13.27
C LEU A 135 -16.42 -0.54 12.02
N ILE A 136 -17.09 -0.39 10.88
CA ILE A 136 -16.48 -0.10 9.59
C ILE A 136 -16.80 1.35 9.23
N ASN A 137 -15.81 2.21 9.45
CA ASN A 137 -15.83 3.62 9.12
C ASN A 137 -15.54 3.80 7.62
N ASN A 138 -16.59 3.74 6.80
CA ASN A 138 -16.51 3.82 5.35
C ASN A 138 -17.02 5.15 4.76
N ALA A 139 -17.96 5.83 5.43
CA ALA A 139 -18.52 7.08 4.93
C ALA A 139 -17.43 8.10 4.57
N GLY A 140 -17.52 8.65 3.36
CA GLY A 140 -16.54 9.59 2.84
C GLY A 140 -16.99 10.24 1.54
N VAL A 141 -16.44 11.41 1.26
CA VAL A 141 -16.65 12.21 0.05
C VAL A 141 -15.31 12.62 -0.54
N MET A 142 -15.27 12.78 -1.85
CA MET A 142 -14.10 13.25 -2.58
C MET A 142 -14.55 14.32 -3.56
N ILE A 143 -13.87 15.47 -3.55
CA ILE A 143 -14.17 16.59 -4.44
C ILE A 143 -12.91 16.92 -5.22
N PHE A 144 -12.96 16.72 -6.54
CA PHE A 144 -11.91 17.17 -7.45
C PHE A 144 -12.00 18.67 -7.70
N GLY A 145 -10.86 19.33 -7.73
CA GLY A 145 -10.70 20.75 -8.08
C GLY A 145 -9.51 21.34 -7.35
N GLU A 146 -8.76 22.22 -8.02
CA GLU A 146 -7.66 22.93 -7.39
C GLU A 146 -8.11 23.66 -6.13
N PHE A 147 -7.22 23.77 -5.14
CA PHE A 147 -7.57 24.33 -3.84
C PHE A 147 -8.23 25.70 -3.93
N HIS A 148 -7.70 26.57 -4.81
CA HIS A 148 -8.22 27.93 -5.00
C HIS A 148 -9.62 27.97 -5.62
N TRP A 149 -10.06 26.91 -6.30
CA TRP A 149 -11.41 26.83 -6.87
C TRP A 149 -12.44 26.34 -5.87
N GLN A 150 -12.03 25.50 -4.91
CA GLN A 150 -12.96 24.88 -3.97
C GLN A 150 -13.60 25.94 -3.08
N THR A 151 -14.92 25.84 -2.92
CA THR A 151 -15.65 26.77 -2.04
C THR A 151 -15.36 26.47 -0.57
N GLU A 152 -15.47 27.46 0.30
CA GLU A 152 -15.31 27.26 1.76
C GLU A 152 -16.23 26.15 2.28
N HIS A 153 -17.46 26.09 1.75
CA HIS A 153 -18.42 25.04 2.08
C HIS A 153 -17.92 23.65 1.67
N GLN A 154 -17.36 23.48 0.47
CA GLN A 154 -16.80 22.22 -0.01
C GLN A 154 -15.60 21.77 0.83
N VAL A 155 -14.74 22.70 1.25
CA VAL A 155 -13.62 22.40 2.16
C VAL A 155 -14.15 21.91 3.51
N LYS A 156 -15.06 22.67 4.14
CA LYS A 156 -15.68 22.31 5.43
C LYS A 156 -16.41 20.98 5.36
N TYR A 157 -17.14 20.73 4.27
CA TYR A 157 -17.90 19.49 4.07
C TYR A 157 -17.00 18.25 4.02
N GLN A 158 -15.90 18.30 3.25
CA GLN A 158 -14.95 17.19 3.20
C GLN A 158 -14.35 16.88 4.58
N VAL A 159 -13.95 17.91 5.33
CA VAL A 159 -13.42 17.74 6.71
C VAL A 159 -14.50 17.19 7.64
N ALA A 160 -15.71 17.72 7.57
CA ALA A 160 -16.83 17.31 8.40
C ALA A 160 -17.20 15.85 8.19
N VAL A 161 -17.24 15.38 6.95
CA VAL A 161 -17.59 13.98 6.62
C VAL A 161 -16.39 13.05 6.87
N ASN A 162 -15.26 13.30 6.21
CA ASN A 162 -14.16 12.31 6.13
C ASN A 162 -13.37 12.15 7.43
N LEU A 163 -13.39 13.16 8.31
CA LEU A 163 -12.58 13.19 9.52
C LEU A 163 -13.46 13.33 10.76
N VAL A 164 -14.13 14.48 10.90
CA VAL A 164 -14.86 14.80 12.14
C VAL A 164 -16.02 13.84 12.36
N GLY A 165 -16.79 13.54 11.32
CA GLY A 165 -17.91 12.61 11.40
C GLY A 165 -17.47 11.19 11.74
N THR A 166 -16.36 10.73 11.16
CA THR A 166 -15.73 9.45 11.50
C THR A 166 -15.29 9.39 12.97
N MET A 167 -14.68 10.46 13.49
CA MET A 167 -14.31 10.56 14.90
C MET A 167 -15.56 10.54 15.80
N ARG A 168 -16.60 11.30 15.45
CA ARG A 168 -17.83 11.40 16.25
C ARG A 168 -18.59 10.09 16.35
N ILE A 169 -18.80 9.37 15.25
CA ILE A 169 -19.49 8.07 15.30
C ILE A 169 -18.68 7.04 16.09
N THR A 170 -17.35 7.06 15.96
CA THR A 170 -16.47 6.18 16.74
C THR A 170 -16.53 6.51 18.23
N GLN A 171 -16.57 7.80 18.59
CA GLN A 171 -16.70 8.25 19.96
C GLN A 171 -18.08 7.88 20.55
N ALA A 172 -19.16 8.07 19.79
CA ALA A 172 -20.51 7.74 20.21
C ALA A 172 -20.67 6.24 20.51
N LEU A 173 -19.98 5.38 19.77
CA LEU A 173 -20.01 3.93 19.96
C LEU A 173 -18.91 3.41 20.92
N MET A 174 -18.09 4.29 21.50
CA MET A 174 -16.89 3.89 22.24
C MET A 174 -17.19 2.98 23.43
N SER A 175 -18.29 3.24 24.16
CA SER A 175 -18.70 2.41 25.30
C SER A 175 -18.91 0.95 24.88
N VAL A 176 -19.67 0.74 23.80
CA VAL A 176 -19.97 -0.60 23.25
C VAL A 176 -18.73 -1.23 22.62
N ILE A 177 -17.88 -0.43 21.96
CA ILE A 177 -16.61 -0.89 21.38
C ILE A 177 -15.69 -1.46 22.47
N LEU A 178 -15.55 -0.74 23.59
CA LEU A 178 -14.68 -1.15 24.69
C LEU A 178 -15.21 -2.40 25.41
N SER A 179 -16.53 -2.48 25.65
CA SER A 179 -17.12 -3.64 26.32
C SER A 179 -16.99 -4.93 25.50
N ASN A 180 -17.15 -4.83 24.17
CA ASN A 180 -17.06 -5.97 23.25
C ASN A 180 -15.65 -6.23 22.73
N LYS A 181 -14.68 -5.35 23.00
CA LYS A 181 -13.34 -5.36 22.38
C LYS A 181 -13.43 -5.38 20.86
N SER A 182 -14.39 -4.64 20.31
CA SER A 182 -14.68 -4.60 18.88
C SER A 182 -13.47 -4.14 18.10
N ARG A 183 -13.39 -4.50 16.83
CA ARG A 183 -12.43 -3.88 15.91
C ARG A 183 -13.01 -2.65 15.24
N ILE A 184 -12.14 -1.71 14.92
CA ILE A 184 -12.45 -0.50 14.16
C ILE A 184 -11.69 -0.59 12.84
N ILE A 185 -12.41 -0.71 11.73
CA ILE A 185 -11.84 -0.73 10.38
C ILE A 185 -12.14 0.63 9.75
N ILE A 186 -11.09 1.35 9.36
CA ILE A 186 -11.18 2.69 8.77
C ILE A 186 -10.83 2.58 7.29
N ILE A 187 -11.77 2.97 6.43
CA ILE A 187 -11.54 3.05 4.98
C ILE A 187 -10.71 4.29 4.66
N SER A 188 -9.43 4.06 4.42
CA SER A 188 -8.45 5.07 4.06
C SER A 188 -8.23 5.10 2.54
N SER A 189 -7.17 5.76 2.09
CA SER A 189 -6.84 5.95 0.68
C SER A 189 -5.32 6.04 0.50
N HIS A 190 -4.81 5.70 -0.69
CA HIS A 190 -3.43 6.01 -1.06
C HIS A 190 -3.16 7.52 -1.00
N CYS A 191 -4.19 8.35 -1.22
CA CYS A 191 -4.12 9.81 -1.05
C CYS A 191 -3.79 10.29 0.38
N ALA A 192 -3.69 9.39 1.36
CA ALA A 192 -3.15 9.71 2.68
C ALA A 192 -1.61 9.84 2.69
N GLU A 193 -0.93 9.30 1.69
CA GLU A 193 0.54 9.27 1.55
C GLU A 193 0.98 9.85 0.18
N GLU A 194 0.16 9.68 -0.87
CA GLU A 194 0.41 10.14 -2.23
C GLU A 194 -0.51 11.32 -2.60
N PHE A 195 0.00 12.54 -2.63
CA PHE A 195 -0.83 13.73 -2.84
C PHE A 195 -1.00 14.04 -4.33
N LEU A 196 -2.25 14.05 -4.80
CA LEU A 196 -2.61 14.30 -6.19
C LEU A 196 -3.10 15.76 -6.40
N PRO A 197 -2.72 16.43 -7.51
CA PRO A 197 -3.29 17.72 -7.89
C PRO A 197 -4.81 17.68 -7.95
N GLY A 198 -5.45 18.78 -7.54
CA GLY A 198 -6.91 18.86 -7.45
C GLY A 198 -7.58 18.01 -6.36
N LEU A 199 -6.81 17.33 -5.49
CA LEU A 199 -7.32 16.58 -4.34
C LEU A 199 -6.69 17.01 -3.01
N SER A 200 -6.13 18.23 -2.93
CA SER A 200 -5.39 18.69 -1.74
C SER A 200 -6.19 18.57 -0.44
N VAL A 201 -7.48 18.97 -0.46
CA VAL A 201 -8.37 18.88 0.72
C VAL A 201 -8.69 17.42 1.06
N TYR A 202 -9.07 16.62 0.06
CA TYR A 202 -9.33 15.20 0.26
C TYR A 202 -8.11 14.47 0.84
N GLY A 203 -6.93 14.68 0.23
CA GLY A 203 -5.65 14.14 0.69
C GLY A 203 -5.35 14.56 2.13
N ALA A 204 -5.52 15.84 2.46
CA ALA A 204 -5.38 16.33 3.84
C ALA A 204 -6.31 15.61 4.82
N THR A 205 -7.59 15.40 4.47
CA THR A 205 -8.52 14.65 5.33
C THR A 205 -8.10 13.20 5.52
N LYS A 206 -7.60 12.52 4.48
CA LYS A 206 -7.15 11.13 4.56
C LYS A 206 -5.82 10.98 5.32
N ALA A 207 -4.89 11.94 5.18
CA ALA A 207 -3.68 12.01 5.98
C ALA A 207 -4.00 12.24 7.47
N ALA A 208 -4.92 13.15 7.78
CA ALA A 208 -5.39 13.38 9.15
C ALA A 208 -6.06 12.12 9.73
N LEU A 209 -6.92 11.46 8.96
CA LEU A 209 -7.58 10.21 9.36
C LEU A 209 -6.56 9.10 9.63
N ARG A 210 -5.49 9.01 8.84
CA ARG A 210 -4.38 8.08 9.06
C ARG A 210 -3.66 8.38 10.37
N ALA A 211 -3.25 9.62 10.61
CA ALA A 211 -2.58 10.02 11.86
C ALA A 211 -3.44 9.72 13.09
N TRP A 212 -4.74 10.03 13.01
CA TRP A 212 -5.71 9.70 14.05
C TRP A 212 -5.83 8.18 14.27
N SER A 213 -5.92 7.38 13.20
CA SER A 213 -6.05 5.92 13.32
C SER A 213 -4.86 5.26 14.03
N ILE A 214 -3.64 5.78 13.81
CA ILE A 214 -2.42 5.28 14.46
C ILE A 214 -2.43 5.63 15.95
N SER A 215 -2.78 6.87 16.28
CA SER A 215 -2.87 7.34 17.66
C SER A 215 -3.93 6.53 18.43
N LEU A 216 -5.12 6.39 17.85
CA LEU A 216 -6.23 5.62 18.41
C LEU A 216 -5.84 4.15 18.64
N ARG A 217 -5.06 3.55 17.74
CA ARG A 217 -4.55 2.18 17.91
C ARG A 217 -3.72 2.04 19.18
N VAL A 218 -2.80 2.97 19.42
CA VAL A 218 -1.93 2.95 20.60
C VAL A 218 -2.76 3.12 21.88
N GLU A 219 -3.70 4.07 21.88
CA GLU A 219 -4.58 4.34 23.03
C GLU A 219 -5.45 3.14 23.40
N LEU A 220 -5.99 2.44 22.38
CA LEU A 220 -6.97 1.38 22.56
C LEU A 220 -6.36 -0.03 22.70
N ALA A 221 -5.07 -0.20 22.38
CA ALA A 221 -4.39 -1.49 22.45
C ALA A 221 -4.50 -2.16 23.83
N LYS A 222 -4.40 -1.37 24.91
CA LYS A 222 -4.50 -1.85 26.30
C LYS A 222 -5.88 -2.41 26.66
N TYR A 223 -6.91 -2.08 25.90
CA TYR A 223 -8.28 -2.60 26.06
C TYR A 223 -8.56 -3.79 25.14
N GLY A 224 -7.61 -4.21 24.30
CA GLY A 224 -7.76 -5.31 23.35
C GLY A 224 -8.53 -4.94 22.07
N VAL A 225 -8.87 -3.67 21.88
CA VAL A 225 -9.53 -3.16 20.67
C VAL A 225 -8.51 -3.04 19.54
N LYS A 226 -8.85 -3.57 18.36
CA LYS A 226 -7.99 -3.53 17.17
C LYS A 226 -8.41 -2.38 16.25
N VAL A 227 -7.48 -1.50 15.88
CA VAL A 227 -7.73 -0.39 14.94
C VAL A 227 -6.95 -0.62 13.65
N ILE A 228 -7.67 -0.74 12.53
CA ILE A 228 -7.17 -1.24 11.25
C ILE A 228 -7.45 -0.19 10.17
N SER A 229 -6.43 0.14 9.37
CA SER A 229 -6.60 0.97 8.18
C SER A 229 -6.71 0.08 6.95
N PHE A 230 -7.82 0.16 6.23
CA PHE A 230 -8.04 -0.56 4.98
C PHE A 230 -8.00 0.42 3.80
N ILE A 231 -7.11 0.19 2.84
CA ILE A 231 -6.93 1.01 1.64
C ILE A 231 -7.40 0.17 0.45
N PRO A 232 -8.64 0.36 -0.03
CA PRO A 232 -9.29 -0.54 -1.01
C PRO A 232 -8.85 -0.35 -2.48
N GLY A 233 -7.93 0.59 -2.77
CA GLY A 233 -7.49 0.86 -4.14
C GLY A 233 -8.47 1.73 -4.93
N ASN A 234 -8.41 1.67 -6.27
CA ASN A 234 -9.30 2.44 -7.14
C ASN A 234 -10.59 1.66 -7.45
N PHE A 235 -11.73 2.21 -7.04
CA PHE A 235 -13.07 1.69 -7.29
C PHE A 235 -14.03 2.83 -7.69
N THR A 236 -13.49 3.97 -8.16
CA THR A 236 -14.27 5.18 -8.44
C THR A 236 -15.38 4.92 -9.46
N GLY A 237 -15.11 4.14 -10.50
CA GLY A 237 -16.10 3.74 -11.53
C GLY A 237 -17.19 2.78 -11.04
N GLU A 238 -17.08 2.24 -9.83
CA GLU A 238 -18.06 1.33 -9.21
C GLU A 238 -18.71 1.96 -7.96
N SER A 239 -18.52 3.27 -7.76
CA SER A 239 -19.03 4.00 -6.60
C SER A 239 -19.64 5.35 -7.00
N ASN A 240 -20.52 5.88 -6.16
CA ASN A 240 -21.06 7.22 -6.36
C ASN A 240 -20.21 8.32 -5.71
N ILE A 241 -18.94 8.06 -5.40
CA ILE A 241 -18.07 9.04 -4.73
C ILE A 241 -17.86 10.31 -5.58
N MET A 242 -17.98 10.20 -6.91
CA MET A 242 -17.90 11.32 -7.86
C MET A 242 -19.28 11.73 -8.44
N ALA A 243 -20.39 11.15 -7.98
CA ALA A 243 -21.70 11.38 -8.60
C ALA A 243 -22.15 12.87 -8.55
N ARG A 244 -21.69 13.62 -7.54
CA ARG A 244 -21.97 15.05 -7.39
C ARG A 244 -20.90 15.98 -7.99
N GLN A 245 -19.89 15.43 -8.65
CA GLN A 245 -18.73 16.21 -9.10
C GLN A 245 -19.10 17.35 -10.07
N ARG A 246 -20.09 17.14 -10.96
CA ARG A 246 -20.60 18.20 -11.86
C ARG A 246 -21.23 19.36 -11.09
N GLN A 247 -21.97 19.06 -10.02
CA GLN A 247 -22.55 20.08 -9.16
C GLN A 247 -21.44 20.87 -8.45
N TYR A 248 -20.44 20.18 -7.89
CA TYR A 248 -19.32 20.84 -7.23
C TYR A 248 -18.56 21.79 -8.17
N PHE A 249 -18.34 21.39 -9.42
CA PHE A 249 -17.73 22.28 -10.41
C PHE A 249 -18.60 23.50 -10.72
N SER A 250 -19.93 23.35 -10.82
CA SER A 250 -20.82 24.49 -11.02
C SER A 250 -20.74 25.48 -9.87
N GLU A 251 -20.70 24.99 -8.63
CA GLU A 251 -20.52 25.82 -7.42
C GLU A 251 -19.16 26.53 -7.42
N MET A 252 -18.08 25.83 -7.79
CA MET A 252 -16.74 26.42 -7.91
C MET A 252 -16.75 27.56 -8.93
N GLN A 253 -17.32 27.33 -10.13
CA GLN A 253 -17.40 28.33 -11.18
C GLN A 253 -18.21 29.57 -10.76
N GLN A 254 -19.35 29.37 -10.08
CA GLN A 254 -20.19 30.46 -9.58
C GLN A 254 -19.51 31.29 -8.49
N SER A 255 -18.65 30.65 -7.67
CA SER A 255 -17.91 31.32 -6.60
C SER A 255 -16.61 31.99 -7.07
N MET A 256 -16.12 31.65 -8.26
CA MET A 256 -14.82 32.09 -8.73
C MET A 256 -14.85 33.58 -9.09
N LYS A 257 -13.92 34.34 -8.52
CA LYS A 257 -13.79 35.78 -8.80
C LYS A 257 -13.45 36.03 -10.27
N PRO A 258 -13.91 37.13 -10.88
CA PRO A 258 -13.61 37.45 -12.28
C PRO A 258 -12.12 37.47 -12.61
N GLU A 259 -11.28 37.97 -11.70
CA GLU A 259 -9.82 38.02 -11.89
C GLU A 259 -9.21 36.62 -11.94
N SER A 260 -9.69 35.71 -11.09
CA SER A 260 -9.29 34.30 -11.11
C SER A 260 -9.77 33.60 -12.37
N MET A 261 -10.97 33.92 -12.86
CA MET A 261 -11.51 33.36 -14.10
C MET A 261 -10.64 33.74 -15.30
N VAL A 262 -10.12 34.97 -15.39
CA VAL A 262 -9.19 35.34 -16.48
C VAL A 262 -7.98 34.41 -16.52
N PHE A 263 -7.47 34.00 -15.35
CA PHE A 263 -6.31 33.13 -15.25
C PHE A 263 -6.64 31.64 -15.49
N TYR A 264 -7.76 31.15 -14.96
CA TYR A 264 -8.08 29.71 -15.00
C TYR A 264 -9.04 29.27 -16.10
N ASN A 265 -9.74 30.17 -16.80
CA ASN A 265 -10.92 29.80 -17.59
C ASN A 265 -10.72 28.60 -18.54
N ASP A 266 -9.65 28.59 -19.34
CA ASP A 266 -9.33 27.47 -20.25
C ASP A 266 -9.03 26.18 -19.47
N TYR A 267 -8.14 26.27 -18.48
CA TYR A 267 -7.74 25.11 -17.68
C TYR A 267 -8.91 24.52 -16.88
N PHE A 268 -9.70 25.37 -16.23
CA PHE A 268 -10.91 24.99 -15.49
C PHE A 268 -11.91 24.31 -16.43
N SER A 269 -12.16 24.87 -17.61
CA SER A 269 -13.10 24.29 -18.59
C SER A 269 -12.66 22.88 -19.03
N ARG A 270 -11.38 22.70 -19.37
CA ARG A 270 -10.81 21.39 -19.72
C ARG A 270 -10.85 20.39 -18.54
N TYR A 271 -10.61 20.89 -17.33
CA TYR A 271 -10.66 20.09 -16.11
C TYR A 271 -12.08 19.57 -15.85
N VAL A 272 -13.08 20.46 -15.96
CA VAL A 272 -14.50 20.13 -15.83
C VAL A 272 -14.90 19.11 -16.90
N GLU A 273 -14.50 19.31 -18.15
CA GLU A 273 -14.82 18.38 -19.24
C GLU A 273 -14.27 16.97 -18.96
N TYR A 274 -12.97 16.87 -18.63
CA TYR A 274 -12.32 15.61 -18.32
C TYR A 274 -13.02 14.88 -17.17
N TYR A 275 -13.14 15.51 -16.01
CA TYR A 275 -13.72 14.85 -14.84
C TYR A 275 -15.22 14.63 -14.93
N SER A 276 -15.96 15.44 -15.69
CA SER A 276 -17.40 15.22 -15.93
C SER A 276 -17.67 14.04 -16.85
N SER A 277 -16.71 13.67 -17.71
CA SER A 277 -16.79 12.48 -18.56
C SER A 277 -16.59 11.17 -17.76
N VAL A 278 -15.80 11.25 -16.68
CA VAL A 278 -15.50 10.13 -15.78
C VAL A 278 -16.48 10.04 -14.60
N ALA A 279 -17.00 11.19 -14.14
CA ALA A 279 -18.05 11.30 -13.14
C ALA A 279 -19.40 10.89 -13.75
N ARG A 280 -19.58 9.59 -13.98
CA ARG A 280 -20.87 9.02 -14.34
C ARG A 280 -21.68 8.76 -13.07
N GLN A 281 -22.96 9.10 -13.15
CA GLN A 281 -23.94 8.68 -12.16
C GLN A 281 -24.46 7.33 -12.65
N ASP A 282 -23.78 6.26 -12.25
CA ASP A 282 -24.14 4.91 -12.64
C ASP A 282 -25.23 4.35 -11.72
N ASP A 283 -25.96 3.36 -12.23
CA ASP A 283 -26.85 2.54 -11.42
C ASP A 283 -26.12 1.94 -10.22
N LEU A 284 -26.87 1.60 -9.17
CA LEU A 284 -26.34 0.95 -7.98
C LEU A 284 -25.61 -0.35 -8.36
N LYS A 285 -24.29 -0.35 -8.22
CA LYS A 285 -23.42 -1.49 -8.52
C LYS A 285 -22.70 -1.98 -7.26
N ARG A 286 -22.38 -3.27 -7.27
CA ARG A 286 -21.42 -3.86 -6.33
C ARG A 286 -20.02 -3.69 -6.91
N VAL A 287 -19.04 -3.50 -6.04
CA VAL A 287 -17.62 -3.61 -6.39
C VAL A 287 -17.38 -5.02 -6.93
N THR A 288 -16.87 -5.14 -8.15
CA THR A 288 -16.70 -6.42 -8.84
C THR A 288 -15.35 -7.07 -8.58
N ASN A 289 -14.36 -6.29 -8.17
CA ASN A 289 -13.02 -6.81 -7.89
C ASN A 289 -13.01 -7.70 -6.63
N SER A 290 -12.92 -9.02 -6.83
CA SER A 290 -12.94 -10.01 -5.74
C SER A 290 -11.80 -9.83 -4.74
N SER A 291 -10.63 -9.36 -5.19
CA SER A 291 -9.45 -9.20 -4.35
C SER A 291 -9.64 -8.11 -3.28
N ILE A 292 -10.50 -7.12 -3.49
CA ILE A 292 -10.87 -6.14 -2.45
C ILE A 292 -11.53 -6.87 -1.27
N TYR A 293 -12.46 -7.79 -1.55
CA TYR A 293 -13.13 -8.58 -0.51
C TYR A 293 -12.17 -9.55 0.16
N GLU A 294 -11.29 -10.23 -0.58
CA GLU A 294 -10.30 -11.15 0.02
C GLU A 294 -9.35 -10.46 1.01
N ILE A 295 -8.92 -9.24 0.71
CA ILE A 295 -8.07 -8.45 1.61
C ILE A 295 -8.91 -7.92 2.77
N PHE A 296 -10.12 -7.45 2.50
CA PHE A 296 -11.06 -7.02 3.53
C PHE A 296 -11.39 -8.16 4.51
N ASP A 297 -11.53 -9.39 4.04
CA ASP A 297 -11.77 -10.58 4.87
C ASP A 297 -10.61 -10.86 5.81
N LYS A 298 -9.37 -10.52 5.44
CA LYS A 298 -8.23 -10.61 6.35
C LYS A 298 -8.32 -9.51 7.42
N ALA A 299 -8.68 -8.29 7.04
CA ALA A 299 -8.85 -7.17 7.97
C ALA A 299 -10.02 -7.39 8.93
N LEU A 300 -11.10 -8.00 8.43
CA LEU A 300 -12.21 -8.46 9.22
C LEU A 300 -11.75 -9.71 9.98
N LEU A 301 -11.74 -10.90 9.41
CA LEU A 301 -11.77 -12.17 10.13
C LEU A 301 -10.47 -12.61 10.82
N ASN A 302 -9.30 -12.04 10.53
CA ASN A 302 -8.07 -12.48 11.22
C ASN A 302 -8.16 -12.16 12.72
N VAL A 303 -7.85 -13.16 13.57
CA VAL A 303 -7.80 -12.99 15.03
C VAL A 303 -6.74 -11.97 15.43
N ASN A 304 -5.60 -11.98 14.72
CA ASN A 304 -4.51 -11.02 14.87
C ASN A 304 -4.33 -10.22 13.57
N PRO A 305 -5.16 -9.19 13.33
CA PRO A 305 -5.10 -8.43 12.09
C PRO A 305 -3.89 -7.50 12.06
N SER A 306 -3.33 -7.30 10.86
CA SER A 306 -2.32 -6.27 10.61
C SER A 306 -2.89 -4.86 10.83
N ALA A 307 -2.01 -3.92 11.16
CA ALA A 307 -2.37 -2.51 11.33
C ALA A 307 -2.95 -1.87 10.05
N VAL A 308 -2.42 -2.29 8.89
CA VAL A 308 -2.78 -1.74 7.59
C VAL A 308 -2.98 -2.88 6.60
N TYR A 309 -4.05 -2.80 5.84
CA TYR A 309 -4.31 -3.64 4.68
C TYR A 309 -4.45 -2.73 3.46
N LYS A 310 -3.58 -2.90 2.47
CA LYS A 310 -3.63 -2.12 1.23
C LYS A 310 -3.98 -3.03 0.07
N PHE A 311 -4.85 -2.55 -0.80
CA PHE A 311 -5.06 -3.03 -2.15
C PHE A 311 -4.03 -2.32 -3.03
N GLY A 312 -3.27 -3.10 -3.79
CA GLY A 312 -1.89 -2.76 -4.11
C GLY A 312 -1.04 -3.76 -3.36
N ILE A 313 -0.38 -4.63 -4.12
CA ILE A 313 0.35 -5.82 -3.68
C ILE A 313 0.93 -5.60 -2.27
N ILE A 314 0.28 -6.17 -1.24
CA ILE A 314 1.06 -6.66 -0.11
C ILE A 314 1.86 -7.79 -0.75
N LEU A 315 3.06 -7.45 -1.20
CA LEU A 315 4.15 -8.39 -1.19
C LEU A 315 4.25 -8.73 0.30
N VAL A 316 3.54 -9.78 0.68
CA VAL A 316 4.10 -10.68 1.68
C VAL A 316 5.52 -10.85 1.20
N PHE A 317 6.48 -10.51 2.06
CA PHE A 317 7.87 -10.93 1.92
C PHE A 317 7.89 -12.46 1.96
N CYS A 318 7.33 -13.08 0.94
CA CYS A 318 7.74 -14.33 0.37
C CYS A 318 8.50 -13.88 -0.87
N ILE A 319 9.81 -13.98 -0.77
CA ILE A 319 10.77 -13.76 -1.84
C ILE A 319 10.32 -14.60 -3.04
N ALA A 320 9.59 -13.97 -3.94
CA ALA A 320 9.42 -14.38 -5.32
C ALA A 320 9.47 -13.08 -6.11
N VAL A 321 10.69 -12.55 -6.18
CA VAL A 321 11.15 -11.61 -7.18
C VAL A 321 10.44 -11.92 -8.50
N SER A 322 9.63 -11.01 -9.02
CA SER A 322 9.40 -10.98 -10.46
C SER A 322 10.74 -10.64 -11.10
N LEU A 323 11.49 -11.69 -11.41
CA LEU A 323 12.68 -11.70 -12.25
C LEU A 323 12.24 -11.30 -13.66
N GLN A 324 12.04 -10.01 -13.91
CA GLN A 324 12.01 -9.50 -15.27
C GLN A 324 13.06 -8.41 -15.40
N ASP A 325 14.04 -8.71 -16.23
CA ASP A 325 15.21 -7.89 -16.46
C ASP A 325 14.79 -6.68 -17.29
N THR A 326 15.20 -5.48 -16.88
CA THR A 326 14.99 -4.27 -17.66
C THR A 326 15.80 -4.37 -18.95
N PRO A 327 15.18 -4.25 -20.14
CA PRO A 327 15.93 -4.26 -21.39
C PRO A 327 16.87 -3.05 -21.45
N PHE A 328 18.12 -3.28 -21.88
CA PHE A 328 19.16 -2.26 -22.02
C PHE A 328 19.89 -2.42 -23.35
N ALA A 329 20.58 -1.36 -23.78
CA ALA A 329 21.47 -1.40 -24.92
C ALA A 329 22.92 -1.64 -24.46
N LEU A 330 23.69 -2.33 -25.29
CA LEU A 330 25.11 -2.58 -25.03
C LEU A 330 25.91 -1.28 -25.15
N CYS A 331 26.88 -1.10 -24.26
CA CYS A 331 27.88 -0.06 -24.44
C CYS A 331 29.09 -0.60 -25.23
N SER A 332 29.98 0.30 -25.64
CA SER A 332 31.15 -0.06 -26.45
C SER A 332 32.35 -0.55 -25.63
N ASP A 333 32.42 -0.15 -24.35
CA ASP A 333 33.68 -0.12 -23.60
C ASP A 333 33.74 -1.12 -22.43
N GLY A 334 32.78 -2.04 -22.29
CA GLY A 334 32.78 -3.03 -21.21
C GLY A 334 31.69 -4.11 -21.34
N PRO A 335 31.75 -5.16 -20.51
CA PRO A 335 30.74 -6.21 -20.54
C PRO A 335 29.40 -5.71 -19.98
N PRO A 336 28.26 -6.23 -20.47
CA PRO A 336 26.95 -5.90 -19.94
C PRO A 336 26.74 -6.52 -18.56
N PRO A 337 25.79 -5.99 -17.76
CA PRO A 337 25.34 -6.67 -16.55
C PRO A 337 24.72 -8.02 -16.90
N LYS A 338 24.84 -8.99 -15.99
CA LYS A 338 24.13 -10.28 -16.07
C LYS A 338 22.63 -10.07 -15.97
N LEU A 339 22.24 -9.13 -15.11
CA LEU A 339 20.87 -8.82 -14.75
C LEU A 339 20.81 -7.33 -14.45
N LEU A 340 19.85 -6.62 -15.05
CA LEU A 340 19.55 -5.22 -14.73
C LEU A 340 18.10 -5.12 -14.31
N ARG A 341 17.82 -4.38 -13.24
CA ARG A 341 16.48 -4.07 -12.76
C ARG A 341 16.38 -2.60 -12.47
N VAL A 342 15.51 -1.91 -13.18
CA VAL A 342 15.21 -0.50 -12.94
C VAL A 342 13.76 -0.42 -12.45
N GLU A 343 13.57 0.17 -11.27
CA GLU A 343 12.24 0.25 -10.66
C GLU A 343 11.26 1.00 -11.58
N GLY A 344 10.15 0.34 -11.93
CA GLY A 344 9.13 0.92 -12.82
C GLY A 344 9.56 1.04 -14.29
N CYS A 345 10.65 0.38 -14.72
CA CYS A 345 11.04 0.32 -16.13
C CYS A 345 11.12 -1.11 -16.67
N ASP A 346 10.00 -1.56 -17.19
CA ASP A 346 9.76 -2.84 -17.84
C ASP A 346 9.74 -2.73 -19.39
N LYS A 347 9.92 -1.51 -19.92
CA LYS A 347 10.07 -1.23 -21.36
C LYS A 347 10.83 0.07 -21.63
N LEU A 348 11.60 0.11 -22.71
CA LEU A 348 12.28 1.31 -23.17
C LEU A 348 11.37 2.22 -24.02
N PRO A 349 11.53 3.56 -23.95
CA PRO A 349 12.41 4.28 -23.02
C PRO A 349 11.84 4.32 -21.60
N CYS A 350 12.72 4.21 -20.60
CA CYS A 350 12.37 4.36 -19.20
C CYS A 350 11.83 5.76 -18.93
N LYS A 351 10.75 5.85 -18.17
CA LYS A 351 10.21 7.14 -17.72
C LYS A 351 11.03 7.65 -16.55
N LEU A 352 11.78 8.72 -16.77
CA LEU A 352 12.54 9.40 -15.74
C LEU A 352 11.68 10.56 -15.23
N VAL A 353 10.94 10.30 -14.16
CA VAL A 353 10.00 11.27 -13.62
C VAL A 353 10.78 12.33 -12.83
N ARG A 354 10.51 13.59 -13.11
CA ARG A 354 11.14 14.71 -12.39
C ARG A 354 10.74 14.74 -10.93
N GLY A 355 11.67 15.11 -10.05
CA GLY A 355 11.43 15.21 -8.61
C GLY A 355 11.21 13.85 -7.93
N THR A 356 11.66 12.76 -8.55
CA THR A 356 11.70 11.41 -7.97
C THR A 356 13.10 10.82 -8.11
N ASP A 357 13.34 9.72 -7.40
CA ASP A 357 14.59 8.99 -7.48
C ASP A 357 14.49 7.85 -8.50
N LEU A 358 15.50 7.73 -9.36
CA LEU A 358 15.73 6.56 -10.19
C LEU A 358 16.44 5.51 -9.34
N ILE A 359 15.77 4.39 -9.10
CA ILE A 359 16.32 3.25 -8.36
C ILE A 359 16.61 2.14 -9.37
N ALA A 360 17.84 1.64 -9.38
CA ALA A 360 18.25 0.52 -10.23
C ALA A 360 19.22 -0.41 -9.50
N GLU A 361 19.20 -1.69 -9.85
CA GLU A 361 20.06 -2.73 -9.31
C GLU A 361 20.59 -3.57 -10.47
N TRP A 362 21.87 -3.96 -10.44
CA TRP A 362 22.41 -4.91 -11.42
C TRP A 362 23.50 -5.82 -10.86
N ASP A 363 23.55 -7.02 -11.44
CA ASP A 363 24.56 -8.04 -11.14
C ASP A 363 25.66 -8.05 -12.21
N PHE A 364 26.90 -8.20 -11.78
CA PHE A 364 28.05 -8.38 -12.67
C PHE A 364 29.13 -9.24 -12.02
N ASN A 365 30.09 -9.69 -12.83
CA ASN A 365 31.31 -10.31 -12.33
C ASN A 365 32.45 -9.32 -12.43
N ALA A 366 33.24 -9.18 -11.36
CA ALA A 366 34.50 -8.44 -11.42
C ALA A 366 35.42 -9.08 -12.47
N ARG A 367 36.01 -8.28 -13.35
CA ARG A 367 36.83 -8.76 -14.47
C ARG A 367 38.27 -9.05 -14.07
N ASN A 368 38.73 -8.36 -13.04
CA ASN A 368 40.04 -8.43 -12.41
C ASN A 368 39.87 -8.16 -10.92
N ASP A 369 40.95 -8.30 -10.16
CA ASP A 369 40.97 -7.89 -8.76
C ASP A 369 40.85 -6.36 -8.72
N VAL A 370 39.92 -5.84 -7.91
CA VAL A 370 39.61 -4.40 -7.83
C VAL A 370 39.61 -3.94 -6.38
N GLU A 371 40.54 -3.07 -6.03
CA GLU A 371 40.62 -2.49 -4.68
C GLU A 371 39.50 -1.46 -4.41
N LYS A 372 39.17 -0.66 -5.42
CA LYS A 372 38.12 0.36 -5.35
C LYS A 372 37.38 0.51 -6.67
N LEU A 373 36.07 0.65 -6.57
CA LEU A 373 35.18 0.89 -7.69
C LEU A 373 34.74 2.33 -7.76
N LYS A 374 34.68 2.86 -8.98
CA LYS A 374 34.22 4.20 -9.29
C LYS A 374 33.04 4.17 -10.25
N THR A 375 32.05 5.03 -9.99
CA THR A 375 30.88 5.19 -10.86
C THR A 375 31.14 6.24 -11.94
N ARG A 376 30.83 5.92 -13.20
CA ARG A 376 30.78 6.87 -14.32
C ARG A 376 29.40 6.86 -14.96
N VAL A 377 28.83 8.05 -15.14
CA VAL A 377 27.52 8.24 -15.75
C VAL A 377 27.66 9.23 -16.90
N MET A 378 27.37 8.82 -18.13
CA MET A 378 27.38 9.69 -19.30
C MET A 378 25.95 9.92 -19.80
N VAL A 379 25.57 11.16 -20.06
CA VAL A 379 24.24 11.52 -20.56
C VAL A 379 24.38 12.10 -21.96
N THR A 380 23.65 11.50 -22.91
CA THR A 380 23.58 11.97 -24.29
C THR A 380 22.24 12.64 -24.55
N LEU A 381 22.28 13.93 -24.87
CA LEU A 381 21.12 14.75 -25.20
C LEU A 381 21.29 15.38 -26.58
N ALA A 382 20.37 15.11 -27.51
CA ALA A 382 20.40 15.66 -28.87
C ALA A 382 21.76 15.47 -29.59
N GLY A 383 22.44 14.34 -29.34
CA GLY A 383 23.74 14.01 -29.93
C GLY A 383 24.97 14.58 -29.19
N ILE A 384 24.77 15.35 -28.12
CA ILE A 384 25.85 15.84 -27.25
C ILE A 384 25.94 14.93 -26.03
N THR A 385 27.11 14.32 -25.82
CA THR A 385 27.39 13.45 -24.67
C THR A 385 28.21 14.22 -23.63
N THR A 386 27.75 14.24 -22.39
CA THR A 386 28.44 14.87 -21.25
C THR A 386 28.49 13.91 -20.06
N GLU A 387 29.53 14.02 -19.24
CA GLU A 387 29.59 13.31 -17.98
C GLU A 387 28.63 13.95 -16.97
N TYR A 388 27.88 13.12 -16.25
CA TYR A 388 26.97 13.52 -15.19
C TYR A 388 27.68 13.37 -13.84
N PRO A 389 27.76 14.45 -13.03
CA PRO A 389 28.44 14.42 -11.74
C PRO A 389 27.59 13.66 -10.71
N TYR A 390 27.67 12.33 -10.70
CA TYR A 390 26.96 11.48 -9.76
C TYR A 390 27.46 11.74 -8.31
N PRO A 391 26.59 12.04 -7.33
CA PRO A 391 27.02 12.50 -6.01
C PRO A 391 27.83 11.51 -5.17
N GLU A 392 27.69 10.20 -5.41
CA GLU A 392 28.44 9.15 -4.73
C GLU A 392 29.39 8.45 -5.74
N PRO A 393 30.60 9.00 -5.96
CA PRO A 393 31.53 8.46 -6.95
C PRO A 393 32.17 7.14 -6.51
N ASP A 394 32.21 6.85 -5.21
CA ASP A 394 32.71 5.60 -4.64
C ASP A 394 31.63 4.51 -4.74
N ALA A 395 31.79 3.64 -5.75
CA ALA A 395 30.81 2.61 -6.05
C ALA A 395 30.80 1.47 -5.01
N CYS A 396 31.88 1.30 -4.24
CA CYS A 396 31.97 0.24 -3.23
C CYS A 396 30.92 0.41 -2.11
N LYS A 397 30.55 1.65 -1.77
CA LYS A 397 29.54 1.93 -0.74
C LYS A 397 28.12 1.54 -1.13
N SER A 398 27.88 1.35 -2.43
CA SER A 398 26.58 1.09 -3.00
C SER A 398 26.41 -0.38 -3.42
N LEU A 399 27.34 -1.25 -3.02
CA LEU A 399 27.22 -2.70 -3.20
C LEU A 399 26.22 -3.29 -2.21
N SER A 400 25.25 -4.05 -2.71
CA SER A 400 24.32 -4.84 -1.89
C SER A 400 24.76 -6.28 -1.70
N LYS A 401 25.65 -6.77 -2.58
CA LYS A 401 26.31 -8.08 -2.51
C LYS A 401 27.74 -7.90 -3.02
N GLY A 402 28.71 -8.37 -2.23
CA GLY A 402 30.14 -8.10 -2.43
C GLY A 402 30.60 -6.87 -1.64
N GLU A 403 31.89 -6.79 -1.34
CA GLU A 403 32.52 -5.67 -0.62
C GLU A 403 33.93 -5.50 -1.17
N CYS A 404 34.36 -4.26 -1.45
CA CYS A 404 35.71 -4.02 -1.94
C CYS A 404 36.76 -4.32 -0.83
N PRO A 405 37.91 -4.95 -1.17
CA PRO A 405 38.38 -5.30 -2.50
C PRO A 405 37.65 -6.52 -3.11
N LEU A 406 37.38 -6.46 -4.40
CA LEU A 406 36.72 -7.53 -5.16
C LEU A 406 37.75 -8.45 -5.80
N GLU A 407 37.50 -9.76 -5.75
CA GLU A 407 38.31 -10.75 -6.44
C GLU A 407 37.83 -10.95 -7.89
N LYS A 408 38.75 -11.28 -8.79
CA LYS A 408 38.40 -11.64 -10.16
C LYS A 408 37.35 -12.75 -10.21
N ASP A 409 36.35 -12.55 -11.07
CA ASP A 409 35.18 -13.40 -11.28
C ASP A 409 34.19 -13.47 -10.11
N GLU A 410 34.40 -12.68 -9.03
CA GLU A 410 33.45 -12.52 -7.93
C GLU A 410 32.13 -11.92 -8.44
N GLU A 411 31.01 -12.49 -8.01
CA GLU A 411 29.66 -12.04 -8.39
C GLU A 411 29.14 -10.99 -7.41
N VAL A 412 28.92 -9.79 -7.94
CA VAL A 412 28.67 -8.56 -7.18
C VAL A 412 27.36 -7.93 -7.64
N THR A 413 26.63 -7.32 -6.70
CA THR A 413 25.38 -6.59 -6.98
C THR A 413 25.54 -5.12 -6.56
N TYR A 414 25.24 -4.21 -7.47
CA TYR A 414 25.31 -2.76 -7.25
C TYR A 414 23.92 -2.13 -7.22
N ASN A 415 23.69 -1.22 -6.27
CA ASN A 415 22.46 -0.44 -6.12
C ASN A 415 22.68 1.04 -6.47
N LEU A 416 21.99 1.50 -7.51
CA LEU A 416 21.91 2.90 -7.89
C LEU A 416 20.69 3.57 -7.25
N ASN A 417 20.93 4.73 -6.63
CA ASN A 417 19.89 5.70 -6.32
C ASN A 417 20.32 7.06 -6.88
N MET A 418 19.56 7.60 -7.85
CA MET A 418 19.87 8.85 -8.51
C MET A 418 18.64 9.77 -8.56
N HIS A 419 18.74 10.93 -7.94
CA HIS A 419 17.67 11.93 -7.97
C HIS A 419 17.54 12.60 -9.35
N ILE A 420 16.32 12.62 -9.90
CA ILE A 420 16.00 13.32 -11.15
C ILE A 420 15.50 14.73 -10.82
N SER A 421 16.32 15.76 -11.07
CA SER A 421 16.00 17.15 -10.75
C SER A 421 14.71 17.66 -11.43
N GLU A 422 13.93 18.44 -10.69
CA GLU A 422 12.73 19.12 -11.21
C GLU A 422 13.03 20.13 -12.32
N PHE A 423 14.28 20.61 -12.40
CA PHE A 423 14.72 21.59 -13.40
C PHE A 423 15.09 20.97 -14.75
N TYR A 424 15.18 19.64 -14.88
CA TYR A 424 15.54 19.03 -16.16
C TYR A 424 14.41 19.17 -17.18
N PRO A 425 14.67 19.59 -18.43
CA PRO A 425 13.61 19.74 -19.43
C PRO A 425 13.00 18.39 -19.86
N PRO A 426 11.82 18.34 -20.51
CA PRO A 426 11.17 17.09 -20.90
C PRO A 426 11.79 16.60 -22.21
N VAL A 427 12.84 15.81 -22.09
CA VAL A 427 13.67 15.42 -23.22
C VAL A 427 13.97 13.94 -23.21
N LYS A 428 14.15 13.37 -24.41
CA LYS A 428 14.69 12.03 -24.56
C LYS A 428 16.21 12.11 -24.42
N LEU A 429 16.76 11.17 -23.69
CA LEU A 429 18.18 11.08 -23.43
C LEU A 429 18.61 9.61 -23.38
N ASN A 430 19.88 9.36 -23.66
CA ASN A 430 20.48 8.05 -23.43
C ASN A 430 21.46 8.20 -22.27
N VAL A 431 21.32 7.35 -21.26
CA VAL A 431 22.24 7.32 -20.11
C VAL A 431 23.12 6.09 -20.25
N GLU A 432 24.43 6.28 -20.25
CA GLU A 432 25.39 5.19 -20.12
C GLU A 432 25.87 5.13 -18.67
N PHE A 433 25.74 3.97 -18.06
CA PHE A 433 26.26 3.67 -16.73
C PHE A 433 27.46 2.74 -16.86
N ALA A 434 28.54 3.05 -16.15
CA ALA A 434 29.71 2.19 -16.06
C ALA A 434 30.27 2.18 -14.63
N LEU A 435 30.73 1.01 -14.19
CA LEU A 435 31.58 0.86 -13.01
C LEU A 435 33.00 0.54 -13.48
N LEU A 436 33.97 1.25 -12.91
CA LEU A 436 35.37 1.14 -13.27
C LEU A 436 36.21 0.84 -12.05
N ASP A 437 37.30 0.13 -12.26
CA ASP A 437 38.40 0.09 -11.30
C ASP A 437 39.01 1.50 -11.19
N GLU A 438 39.06 2.06 -9.98
CA GLU A 438 39.55 3.42 -9.74
C GLU A 438 41.05 3.57 -10.06
N GLU A 439 41.84 2.50 -9.95
CA GLU A 439 43.29 2.56 -10.21
C GLU A 439 43.63 2.34 -11.68
N THR A 440 42.98 1.36 -12.31
CA THR A 440 43.31 0.95 -13.70
C THR A 440 42.42 1.59 -14.76
N GLU A 441 41.30 2.20 -14.35
CA GLU A 441 40.22 2.70 -15.21
C GLU A 441 39.63 1.60 -16.13
N GLU A 442 39.83 0.32 -15.80
CA GLU A 442 39.21 -0.79 -16.52
C GLU A 442 37.72 -0.91 -16.16
N VAL A 443 36.87 -0.93 -17.20
CA VAL A 443 35.42 -1.04 -17.05
C VAL A 443 35.03 -2.46 -16.65
N GLN A 444 34.42 -2.58 -15.47
CA GLN A 444 33.96 -3.83 -14.87
C GLN A 444 32.58 -4.24 -15.39
N VAL A 445 31.66 -3.28 -15.54
CA VAL A 445 30.33 -3.48 -16.10
C VAL A 445 29.82 -2.18 -16.71
N CYS A 446 29.08 -2.28 -17.82
CA CYS A 446 28.59 -1.10 -18.51
C CYS A 446 27.35 -1.38 -19.39
N PHE A 447 26.40 -0.44 -19.40
CA PHE A 447 25.17 -0.55 -20.19
C PHE A 447 24.57 0.83 -20.51
N LYS A 448 23.70 0.87 -21.52
CA LYS A 448 22.97 2.07 -21.96
C LYS A 448 21.47 1.92 -21.71
N LEU A 449 20.89 2.96 -21.12
CA LEU A 449 19.47 3.05 -20.81
C LEU A 449 18.86 4.21 -21.59
N ASP A 450 17.90 3.89 -22.46
CA ASP A 450 17.10 4.92 -23.12
C ASP A 450 16.09 5.49 -22.13
N GLY A 451 16.26 6.77 -21.81
CA GLY A 451 15.42 7.51 -20.87
C GLY A 451 14.58 8.58 -21.56
N LYS A 452 13.42 8.87 -20.97
CA LYS A 452 12.65 10.06 -21.30
C LYS A 452 12.33 10.79 -20.01
N VAL A 453 12.84 12.01 -19.87
CA VAL A 453 12.45 12.89 -18.76
C VAL A 453 11.01 13.30 -18.98
N THR A 454 10.17 12.98 -18.01
CA THR A 454 8.74 13.32 -18.03
C THR A 454 8.36 14.06 -16.75
N ASP A 455 7.30 14.86 -16.85
CA ASP A 455 6.64 15.40 -15.66
C ASP A 455 5.98 14.26 -14.86
N LYS A 456 5.68 14.55 -13.59
CA LYS A 456 4.98 13.63 -12.66
C LYS A 456 3.58 13.27 -13.14
#